data_AF-A0A7S1U4K8-F1
#
_entry.id   AF-A0A7S1U4K8-F1
#
_cell.length_a   1.000
_cell.length_b   1.000
_cell.length_c   1.000
_cell.angle_alpha   90.00
_cell.angle_beta   90.00
_cell.angle_gamma   90.00
#
_symmetry.space_group_name_H-M   'P 1'
#
loop_
_entity.id
_entity.type
_entity.pdbx_description
1 polymer ?
#
loop_
_entity_poly.entity_id
_entity_poly.type
_entity_poly.pdbx_seq_one_letter_code
_entity_poly.pdbx_strand_id
1 'polypeptide(L)'
;MRLRLRVVLAAAAAAVAAAAAGNSTMLDLFVWPNMAGSEFLRTYFEEVPVLVRQREGSPLAGVFSLNALDAVIEAGLNASHPAKYRLEVGKTLRLVKRLERDGAYFSAQPQGAAVPEAPDLAWVHSAFNAGFSVVLNALQLRDATVQRAALGLEAALGVRVNVNLYLTPPGAQAFEAHQDWMDGFIVQLTGRKAWRVYDRLVDRPRADLRYKPRQSQLGAAEEVHPLP
;
A
#
# COMPACT_ATOMS: atom_id res chain seq x y z
N MET A 1 18.39 10.54 -13.07
CA MET A 1 17.17 10.75 -12.26
C MET A 1 16.71 9.37 -11.77
N ARG A 2 16.71 9.08 -10.46
CA ARG A 2 16.31 7.76 -9.93
C ARG A 2 14.81 7.76 -9.66
N LEU A 3 14.02 7.25 -10.60
CA LEU A 3 12.60 6.94 -10.37
C LEU A 3 12.51 5.89 -9.25
N ARG A 4 11.76 6.17 -8.20
CA ARG A 4 11.41 5.20 -7.16
C ARG A 4 9.92 4.96 -7.29
N LEU A 5 9.54 3.73 -7.59
CA LEU A 5 8.16 3.30 -7.58
C LEU A 5 7.82 2.81 -6.18
N ARG A 6 6.74 3.32 -5.58
CA ARG A 6 6.23 2.79 -4.32
C ARG A 6 4.97 2.04 -4.64
N VAL A 7 5.12 0.73 -4.78
CA VAL A 7 3.99 -0.12 -5.03
C VAL A 7 3.27 -0.40 -3.72
N VAL A 8 1.99 -0.06 -3.62
CA VAL A 8 1.16 -0.37 -2.45
C VAL A 8 0.70 -1.81 -2.58
N LEU A 9 1.63 -2.70 -2.25
CA LEU A 9 1.49 -4.11 -2.50
C LEU A 9 1.47 -4.96 -1.24
N ALA A 10 0.88 -6.13 -1.36
CA ALA A 10 1.57 -7.33 -0.96
C ALA A 10 1.52 -8.26 -2.19
N ALA A 11 2.61 -8.90 -2.62
CA ALA A 11 2.50 -10.08 -3.53
C ALA A 11 3.19 -11.40 -3.06
N ALA A 12 2.61 -12.55 -3.48
CA ALA A 12 2.59 -13.90 -2.84
C ALA A 12 3.65 -14.92 -3.27
N ALA A 13 3.80 -16.01 -2.51
CA ALA A 13 4.63 -17.16 -2.87
C ALA A 13 4.04 -17.98 -4.03
N ALA A 14 2.71 -17.99 -4.18
CA ALA A 14 2.02 -18.60 -5.32
C ALA A 14 2.20 -17.79 -6.61
N ALA A 15 2.17 -16.46 -6.53
CA ALA A 15 2.57 -15.57 -7.65
C ALA A 15 4.02 -15.83 -8.08
N VAL A 16 4.93 -15.99 -7.12
CA VAL A 16 6.33 -16.34 -7.41
C VAL A 16 6.45 -17.72 -8.06
N ALA A 17 5.68 -18.72 -7.61
CA ALA A 17 5.66 -20.05 -8.23
C ALA A 17 5.04 -20.03 -9.64
N ALA A 18 3.98 -19.25 -9.87
CA ALA A 18 3.36 -19.10 -11.19
C ALA A 18 4.27 -18.36 -12.19
N ALA A 19 4.98 -17.31 -11.75
CA ALA A 19 6.00 -16.64 -12.56
C ALA A 19 7.25 -17.52 -12.78
N ALA A 20 7.59 -18.40 -11.84
CA ALA A 20 8.69 -19.34 -12.00
C ALA A 20 8.33 -20.59 -12.83
N ALA A 21 7.03 -20.94 -12.93
CA ALA A 21 6.54 -22.13 -13.62
C ALA A 21 6.05 -21.86 -15.06
N GLY A 22 6.08 -20.62 -15.54
CA GLY A 22 5.65 -20.26 -16.90
C GLY A 22 6.33 -18.98 -17.43
N ASN A 23 6.12 -18.66 -18.71
CA ASN A 23 6.65 -17.46 -19.38
C ASN A 23 6.07 -16.12 -18.87
N SER A 24 5.45 -16.08 -17.68
CA SER A 24 4.77 -14.90 -17.12
C SER A 24 5.67 -14.16 -16.14
N THR A 25 5.76 -12.84 -16.30
CA THR A 25 6.46 -11.94 -15.36
C THR A 25 5.62 -11.71 -14.11
N MET A 26 6.23 -11.19 -13.04
CA MET A 26 5.48 -10.74 -11.86
C MET A 26 4.46 -9.66 -12.23
N LEU A 27 4.74 -8.80 -13.21
CA LEU A 27 3.80 -7.79 -13.67
C LEU A 27 2.55 -8.40 -14.31
N ASP A 28 2.68 -9.49 -15.06
CA ASP A 28 1.52 -10.18 -15.65
C ASP A 28 0.51 -10.59 -14.58
N LEU A 29 0.98 -11.01 -13.41
CA LEU A 29 0.12 -11.44 -12.30
C LEU A 29 -0.72 -10.30 -11.70
N PHE A 30 -0.26 -9.06 -11.86
CA PHE A 30 -0.93 -7.87 -11.34
C PHE A 30 -2.06 -7.41 -12.23
N VAL A 31 -1.85 -7.59 -13.52
CA VAL A 31 -2.78 -7.13 -14.55
C VAL A 31 -3.66 -8.26 -15.09
N TRP A 32 -3.40 -9.49 -14.67
CA TRP A 32 -4.26 -10.65 -14.91
C TRP A 32 -5.63 -10.49 -14.22
N PRO A 33 -6.74 -10.95 -14.83
CA PRO A 33 -6.82 -11.61 -16.15
C PRO A 33 -6.97 -10.63 -17.32
N ASN A 34 -6.97 -9.33 -17.04
CA ASN A 34 -7.46 -8.33 -17.99
C ASN A 34 -6.53 -8.13 -19.18
N MET A 35 -5.22 -8.20 -18.98
CA MET A 35 -4.22 -7.92 -20.01
C MET A 35 -2.86 -8.57 -19.69
N ALA A 36 -1.95 -8.54 -20.66
CA ALA A 36 -0.53 -8.86 -20.44
C ALA A 36 0.22 -7.64 -19.87
N GLY A 37 1.31 -7.89 -19.14
CA GLY A 37 2.17 -6.85 -18.58
C GLY A 37 2.81 -5.96 -19.65
N SER A 38 3.14 -6.52 -20.82
CA SER A 38 3.67 -5.74 -21.95
C SER A 38 2.64 -4.77 -22.53
N GLU A 39 1.37 -5.16 -22.59
CA GLU A 39 0.28 -4.28 -23.00
C GLU A 39 0.07 -3.16 -21.98
N PHE A 40 0.07 -3.51 -20.69
CA PHE A 40 -0.02 -2.55 -19.58
C PHE A 40 1.05 -1.46 -19.70
N LEU A 41 2.32 -1.84 -19.87
CA LEU A 41 3.44 -0.90 -19.98
C LEU A 41 3.34 0.00 -21.21
N ARG A 42 2.86 -0.52 -22.34
CA ARG A 42 2.79 0.24 -23.59
C ARG A 42 1.60 1.21 -23.62
N THR A 43 0.50 0.90 -22.94
CA THR A 43 -0.80 1.56 -23.16
C THR A 43 -1.32 2.32 -21.95
N TYR A 44 -0.99 1.88 -20.72
CA TYR A 44 -1.64 2.38 -19.52
C TYR A 44 -0.67 2.97 -18.49
N PHE A 45 0.51 2.38 -18.34
CA PHE A 45 1.50 2.83 -17.36
C PHE A 45 1.87 4.30 -17.60
N GLU A 46 1.90 5.11 -16.53
CA GLU A 46 2.08 6.57 -16.53
C GLU A 46 1.02 7.39 -17.29
N GLU A 47 -0.02 6.77 -17.86
CA GLU A 47 -1.06 7.45 -18.66
C GLU A 47 -2.39 7.55 -17.91
N VAL A 48 -2.96 6.41 -17.53
CA VAL A 48 -4.32 6.34 -16.94
C VAL A 48 -4.40 5.29 -15.82
N PRO A 49 -5.26 5.49 -14.81
CA PRO A 49 -5.51 4.47 -13.80
C PRO A 49 -6.19 3.23 -14.42
N VAL A 50 -5.84 2.05 -13.91
CA VAL A 50 -6.43 0.77 -14.36
C VAL A 50 -7.01 0.04 -13.17
N LEU A 51 -8.28 -0.39 -13.30
CA LEU A 51 -8.92 -1.29 -12.37
C LEU A 51 -8.89 -2.73 -12.90
N VAL A 52 -8.18 -3.60 -12.19
CA VAL A 52 -8.13 -5.03 -12.48
C VAL A 52 -8.99 -5.75 -11.44
N ARG A 53 -10.09 -6.35 -11.89
CA ARG A 53 -10.96 -7.16 -11.03
C ARG A 53 -10.46 -8.60 -11.06
N GLN A 54 -9.72 -8.96 -10.01
CA GLN A 54 -9.20 -10.31 -9.81
C GLN A 54 -10.34 -11.32 -9.74
N ARG A 55 -10.11 -12.51 -10.30
CA ARG A 55 -11.05 -13.65 -10.24
C ARG A 55 -10.60 -14.64 -9.17
N GLU A 56 -11.49 -15.57 -8.82
CA GLU A 56 -11.12 -16.73 -8.00
C GLU A 56 -9.88 -17.43 -8.60
N GLY A 57 -8.94 -17.82 -7.73
CA GLY A 57 -7.64 -18.35 -8.16
C GLY A 57 -6.60 -17.29 -8.54
N SER A 58 -6.84 -16.02 -8.23
CA SER A 58 -5.85 -14.96 -8.42
C SER A 58 -4.48 -15.34 -7.85
N PRO A 59 -3.38 -15.18 -8.61
CA PRO A 59 -2.04 -15.46 -8.13
C PRO A 59 -1.62 -14.55 -6.95
N LEU A 60 -2.31 -13.43 -6.77
CA LEU A 60 -2.10 -12.47 -5.68
C LEU A 60 -2.89 -12.82 -4.42
N ALA A 61 -3.84 -13.74 -4.50
CA ALA A 61 -4.57 -14.22 -3.33
C ALA A 61 -3.59 -14.88 -2.34
N GLY A 62 -3.77 -14.59 -1.04
CA GLY A 62 -2.99 -15.24 0.01
C GLY A 62 -1.51 -14.83 0.08
N VAL A 63 -1.12 -13.73 -0.58
CA VAL A 63 0.23 -13.18 -0.41
C VAL A 63 0.64 -12.99 1.04
N PHE A 64 -0.21 -12.28 1.74
CA PHE A 64 0.06 -11.75 3.05
C PHE A 64 -1.26 -11.81 3.78
N SER A 65 -1.19 -12.25 5.02
CA SER A 65 -2.35 -12.51 5.84
C SER A 65 -2.34 -11.58 7.04
N LEU A 66 -3.51 -11.43 7.66
CA LEU A 66 -3.61 -10.73 8.93
C LEU A 66 -2.77 -11.42 10.02
N ASN A 67 -2.67 -12.75 9.99
CA ASN A 67 -1.82 -13.48 10.93
C ASN A 67 -0.32 -13.15 10.73
N ALA A 68 0.13 -13.01 9.47
CA ALA A 68 1.50 -12.57 9.18
C ALA A 68 1.74 -11.13 9.63
N LEU A 69 0.71 -10.27 9.62
CA LEU A 69 0.83 -8.89 10.06
C LEU A 69 1.23 -8.78 11.52
N ASP A 70 0.53 -9.48 12.41
CA ASP A 70 0.78 -9.43 13.85
C ASP A 70 2.20 -9.93 14.15
N ALA A 71 2.63 -11.03 13.53
CA ALA A 71 4.00 -11.55 13.67
C ALA A 71 5.06 -10.54 13.20
N VAL A 72 4.82 -9.83 12.09
CA VAL A 72 5.73 -8.78 11.60
C VAL A 72 5.78 -7.59 12.57
N ILE A 73 4.66 -7.21 13.17
CA ILE A 73 4.59 -6.10 14.13
C ILE A 73 5.32 -6.48 15.42
N GLU A 74 5.03 -7.66 15.98
CA GLU A 74 5.62 -8.15 17.21
C GLU A 74 7.15 -8.31 17.07
N ALA A 75 7.62 -8.98 16.01
CA ALA A 75 9.04 -9.10 15.74
C ALA A 75 9.70 -7.74 15.47
N GLY A 76 9.00 -6.85 14.74
CA GLY A 76 9.50 -5.52 14.41
C GLY A 76 9.64 -4.59 15.61
N LEU A 77 8.74 -4.67 16.58
CA LEU A 77 8.76 -3.85 17.80
C LEU A 77 9.75 -4.40 18.86
N ASN A 78 10.16 -5.66 18.74
CA ASN A 78 11.17 -6.23 19.62
C ASN A 78 12.54 -5.53 19.43
N ALA A 79 13.03 -4.89 20.50
CA ALA A 79 14.27 -4.13 20.49
C ALA A 79 15.51 -4.98 20.16
N SER A 80 15.48 -6.27 20.46
CA SER A 80 16.55 -7.25 20.19
C SER A 80 16.54 -7.78 18.75
N HIS A 81 15.49 -7.46 17.97
CA HIS A 81 15.42 -7.88 16.57
C HIS A 81 16.45 -7.11 15.71
N PRO A 82 17.02 -7.70 14.65
CA PRO A 82 18.06 -7.04 13.87
C PRO A 82 17.60 -5.68 13.35
N ALA A 83 18.47 -4.66 13.51
CA ALA A 83 18.09 -3.25 13.31
C ALA A 83 17.41 -2.95 11.96
N LYS A 84 17.84 -3.61 10.88
CA LYS A 84 17.25 -3.47 9.53
C LYS A 84 15.79 -3.92 9.41
N TYR A 85 15.31 -4.75 10.34
CA TYR A 85 13.96 -5.31 10.33
C TYR A 85 13.05 -4.67 11.40
N ARG A 86 13.62 -3.91 12.33
CA ARG A 86 12.84 -3.24 13.39
C ARG A 86 11.85 -2.23 12.82
N LEU A 87 10.74 -2.06 13.51
CA LEU A 87 9.72 -1.06 13.25
C LEU A 87 9.97 0.15 14.15
N GLU A 88 9.96 1.33 13.54
CA GLU A 88 10.08 2.62 14.19
C GLU A 88 8.72 3.30 14.12
N VAL A 89 8.10 3.53 15.27
CA VAL A 89 6.83 4.25 15.36
C VAL A 89 6.99 5.66 14.77
N GLY A 90 6.03 6.05 13.93
CA GLY A 90 6.04 7.32 13.20
C GLY A 90 6.86 7.30 11.90
N LYS A 91 7.66 6.25 11.66
CA LYS A 91 8.45 6.07 10.43
C LYS A 91 8.03 4.83 9.66
N THR A 92 8.39 3.64 10.14
CA THR A 92 8.14 2.36 9.43
C THR A 92 6.89 1.65 9.93
N LEU A 93 6.46 1.92 11.17
CA LEU A 93 5.11 1.65 11.66
C LEU A 93 4.42 2.99 11.90
N ARG A 94 3.28 3.23 11.25
CA ARG A 94 2.50 4.46 11.43
C ARG A 94 1.06 4.11 11.78
N LEU A 95 0.49 4.85 12.70
CA LEU A 95 -0.93 4.81 13.05
C LEU A 95 -1.54 6.11 12.55
N VAL A 96 -2.42 6.04 11.55
CA VAL A 96 -2.92 7.23 10.86
C VAL A 96 -4.43 7.26 10.88
N LYS A 97 -5.00 8.41 11.26
CA LYS A 97 -6.45 8.65 11.26
C LYS A 97 -6.75 9.99 10.62
N ARG A 98 -7.73 10.03 9.70
CA ARG A 98 -8.24 11.28 9.14
C ARG A 98 -9.15 11.93 10.17
N LEU A 99 -8.88 13.19 10.46
CA LEU A 99 -9.65 14.04 11.34
C LEU A 99 -10.24 15.20 10.53
N GLU A 100 -11.28 15.81 11.08
CA GLU A 100 -11.89 17.03 10.57
C GLU A 100 -11.74 18.12 11.60
N ARG A 101 -11.34 19.32 11.18
CA ARG A 101 -11.29 20.52 12.00
C ARG A 101 -11.64 21.71 11.13
N ASP A 102 -12.58 22.53 11.60
CA ASP A 102 -13.01 23.76 10.92
C ASP A 102 -13.41 23.51 9.44
N GLY A 103 -14.06 22.37 9.17
CA GLY A 103 -14.48 21.94 7.83
C GLY A 103 -13.35 21.44 6.91
N ALA A 104 -12.12 21.35 7.41
CA ALA A 104 -10.97 20.82 6.68
C ALA A 104 -10.56 19.44 7.20
N TYR A 105 -10.28 18.52 6.27
CA TYR A 105 -9.75 17.20 6.60
C TYR A 105 -8.22 17.23 6.69
N PHE A 106 -7.66 16.48 7.63
CA PHE A 106 -6.22 16.26 7.75
C PHE A 106 -5.91 14.88 8.31
N SER A 107 -4.71 14.37 8.00
CA SER A 107 -4.25 13.05 8.47
C SER A 107 -3.38 13.21 9.72
N ALA A 108 -3.80 12.60 10.84
CA ALA A 108 -3.12 12.69 12.13
C ALA A 108 -2.50 11.35 12.58
N GLN A 109 -1.50 11.43 13.46
CA GLN A 109 -0.87 10.29 14.12
C GLN A 109 -0.86 10.52 15.64
N PRO A 110 -0.80 9.46 16.47
CA PRO A 110 -0.53 9.61 17.90
C PRO A 110 0.79 10.36 18.12
N GLN A 111 0.80 11.24 19.13
CA GLN A 111 1.96 12.08 19.46
C GLN A 111 2.13 12.18 20.97
N GLY A 112 3.36 12.49 21.40
CA GLY A 112 3.70 12.70 22.81
C GLY A 112 3.30 11.52 23.68
N ALA A 113 2.61 11.80 24.80
CA ALA A 113 2.18 10.80 25.78
C ALA A 113 1.23 9.72 25.24
N ALA A 114 0.65 9.90 24.04
CA ALA A 114 -0.17 8.88 23.40
C ALA A 114 0.66 7.74 22.77
N VAL A 115 1.98 7.93 22.63
CA VAL A 115 2.91 6.90 22.18
C VAL A 115 3.65 6.36 23.41
N PRO A 116 3.51 5.07 23.76
CA PRO A 116 4.21 4.47 24.88
C PRO A 116 5.72 4.44 24.64
N GLU A 117 6.50 4.44 25.72
CA GLU A 117 7.97 4.31 25.66
C GLU A 117 8.40 2.96 25.05
N ALA A 118 7.65 1.89 25.36
CA ALA A 118 7.81 0.57 24.79
C ALA A 118 6.52 0.16 24.05
N PRO A 119 6.35 0.53 22.78
CA PRO A 119 5.22 0.11 21.97
C PRO A 119 5.23 -1.40 21.73
N ASP A 120 4.06 -2.03 21.86
CA ASP A 120 3.85 -3.44 21.61
C ASP A 120 2.66 -3.67 20.67
N LEU A 121 2.38 -4.95 20.39
CA LEU A 121 1.27 -5.35 19.53
C LEU A 121 -0.10 -4.93 20.11
N ALA A 122 -0.27 -5.04 21.43
CA ALA A 122 -1.52 -4.69 22.11
C ALA A 122 -1.86 -3.21 21.96
N TRP A 123 -0.88 -2.32 22.04
CA TRP A 123 -1.06 -0.90 21.77
C TRP A 123 -1.48 -0.63 20.32
N VAL A 124 -0.87 -1.33 19.35
CA VAL A 124 -1.26 -1.21 17.93
C VAL A 124 -2.71 -1.65 17.71
N HIS A 125 -3.12 -2.77 18.31
CA HIS A 125 -4.50 -3.25 18.27
C HIS A 125 -5.48 -2.27 18.93
N SER A 126 -5.11 -1.70 20.08
CA SER A 126 -5.92 -0.67 20.74
C SER A 126 -6.13 0.56 19.85
N ALA A 127 -5.05 1.05 19.20
CA ALA A 127 -5.15 2.15 18.26
C ALA A 127 -6.02 1.80 17.04
N PHE A 128 -5.90 0.59 16.51
CA PHE A 128 -6.76 0.11 15.43
C PHE A 128 -8.23 0.13 15.84
N ASN A 129 -8.56 -0.38 17.03
CA ASN A 129 -9.92 -0.35 17.58
C ASN A 129 -10.42 1.09 17.84
N ALA A 130 -9.52 2.03 18.11
CA ALA A 130 -9.83 3.46 18.22
C ALA A 130 -10.00 4.18 16.85
N GLY A 131 -9.97 3.44 15.73
CA GLY A 131 -10.21 3.96 14.39
C GLY A 131 -8.96 4.44 13.67
N PHE A 132 -7.75 4.11 14.14
CA PHE A 132 -6.52 4.37 13.40
C PHE A 132 -6.25 3.26 12.37
N SER A 133 -5.83 3.65 11.17
CA SER A 133 -5.25 2.71 10.23
C SER A 133 -3.80 2.40 10.59
N VAL A 134 -3.44 1.13 10.55
CA VAL A 134 -2.06 0.65 10.70
C VAL A 134 -1.39 0.68 9.33
N VAL A 135 -0.22 1.33 9.24
CA VAL A 135 0.57 1.42 8.03
C VAL A 135 1.97 0.90 8.29
N LEU A 136 2.36 -0.15 7.55
CA LEU A 136 3.72 -0.65 7.54
C LEU A 136 4.43 -0.21 6.26
N ASN A 137 5.49 0.56 6.42
CA ASN A 137 6.34 0.97 5.31
C ASN A 137 7.49 -0.02 5.11
N ALA A 138 7.83 -0.26 3.85
CA ALA A 138 8.89 -1.18 3.44
C ALA A 138 8.66 -2.61 3.96
N LEU A 139 7.45 -3.15 3.78
CA LEU A 139 7.07 -4.50 4.20
C LEU A 139 7.96 -5.57 3.56
N GLN A 140 8.48 -5.32 2.36
CA GLN A 140 9.43 -6.22 1.66
C GLN A 140 10.76 -6.42 2.41
N LEU A 141 11.04 -5.64 3.46
CA LEU A 141 12.18 -5.89 4.34
C LEU A 141 11.87 -6.95 5.40
N ARG A 142 10.59 -7.19 5.70
CA ARG A 142 10.13 -7.99 6.86
C ARG A 142 9.37 -9.24 6.46
N ASP A 143 8.96 -9.35 5.20
CA ASP A 143 8.30 -10.53 4.67
C ASP A 143 8.98 -11.00 3.39
N ALA A 144 9.46 -12.25 3.39
CA ALA A 144 10.22 -12.82 2.27
C ALA A 144 9.36 -13.02 1.01
N THR A 145 8.06 -13.23 1.20
CA THR A 145 7.11 -13.41 0.10
C THR A 145 6.88 -12.09 -0.61
N VAL A 146 6.59 -11.03 0.15
CA VAL A 146 6.48 -9.65 -0.34
C VAL A 146 7.79 -9.19 -0.98
N GLN A 147 8.95 -9.60 -0.41
CA GLN A 147 10.26 -9.32 -1.01
C GLN A 147 10.42 -9.90 -2.40
N ARG A 148 10.11 -11.18 -2.59
CA ARG A 148 10.23 -11.82 -3.90
C ARG A 148 9.34 -11.16 -4.95
N ALA A 149 8.14 -10.76 -4.56
CA ALA A 149 7.27 -10.07 -5.49
C ALA A 149 7.72 -8.64 -5.82
N ALA A 150 8.23 -7.91 -4.82
CA ALA A 150 8.86 -6.62 -5.07
C ALA A 150 10.00 -6.77 -6.09
N LEU A 151 10.92 -7.72 -5.88
CA LEU A 151 12.04 -7.99 -6.80
C LEU A 151 11.56 -8.42 -8.19
N GLY A 152 10.50 -9.21 -8.30
CA GLY A 152 9.93 -9.60 -9.59
C GLY A 152 9.36 -8.40 -10.37
N LEU A 153 8.75 -7.44 -9.68
CA LEU A 153 8.33 -6.19 -10.31
C LEU A 153 9.50 -5.27 -10.62
N GLU A 154 10.53 -5.20 -9.77
CA GLU A 154 11.76 -4.46 -10.09
C GLU A 154 12.37 -4.98 -11.40
N ALA A 155 12.39 -6.30 -11.58
CA ALA A 155 12.88 -6.93 -12.81
C ALA A 155 12.01 -6.59 -14.04
N ALA A 156 10.69 -6.55 -13.89
CA ALA A 156 9.77 -6.22 -14.98
C ALA A 156 9.74 -4.73 -15.35
N LEU A 157 9.90 -3.84 -14.36
CA LEU A 157 9.74 -2.39 -14.52
C LEU A 157 11.07 -1.64 -14.67
N GLY A 158 12.20 -2.26 -14.32
CA GLY A 158 13.52 -1.62 -14.36
C GLY A 158 13.72 -0.52 -13.30
N VAL A 159 12.82 -0.42 -12.31
CA VAL A 159 12.85 0.59 -11.25
C VAL A 159 12.74 -0.05 -9.88
N ARG A 160 13.16 0.69 -8.84
CA ARG A 160 13.04 0.21 -7.46
C ARG A 160 11.58 0.16 -7.02
N VAL A 161 11.22 -0.91 -6.32
CA VAL A 161 9.87 -1.16 -5.79
C VAL A 161 9.93 -1.17 -4.28
N ASN A 162 9.20 -0.24 -3.67
CA ASN A 162 8.97 -0.22 -2.23
C ASN A 162 7.54 -0.60 -1.90
N VAL A 163 7.35 -1.44 -0.88
CA VAL A 163 6.05 -2.02 -0.55
C VAL A 163 5.51 -1.49 0.77
N ASN A 164 4.29 -0.97 0.75
CA ASN A 164 3.58 -0.55 1.95
C ASN A 164 2.30 -1.37 2.15
N LEU A 165 1.97 -1.66 3.41
CA LEU A 165 0.70 -2.27 3.80
C LEU A 165 -0.16 -1.29 4.58
N TYR A 166 -1.47 -1.34 4.34
CA TYR A 166 -2.47 -0.49 5.01
C TYR A 166 -3.61 -1.37 5.53
N LEU A 167 -3.78 -1.43 6.84
CA LEU A 167 -4.94 -2.04 7.50
C LEU A 167 -5.81 -0.93 8.08
N THR A 168 -7.08 -0.88 7.71
CA THR A 168 -8.02 0.20 8.12
C THR A 168 -9.26 -0.41 8.74
N PRO A 169 -9.69 0.05 9.93
CA PRO A 169 -10.88 -0.48 10.58
C PRO A 169 -12.16 -0.04 9.85
N PRO A 170 -13.28 -0.76 10.02
CA PRO A 170 -14.56 -0.38 9.44
C PRO A 170 -14.97 1.05 9.82
N GLY A 171 -15.53 1.79 8.87
CA GLY A 171 -15.99 3.17 9.09
C GLY A 171 -14.88 4.22 9.25
N ALA A 172 -13.61 3.84 9.14
CA ALA A 172 -12.49 4.77 9.28
C ALA A 172 -11.84 5.11 7.93
N GLN A 173 -11.12 6.23 7.92
CA GLN A 173 -10.28 6.67 6.81
C GLN A 173 -8.94 7.17 7.35
N ALA A 174 -7.84 6.74 6.75
CA ALA A 174 -6.49 7.13 7.17
C ALA A 174 -6.09 8.51 6.65
N PHE A 175 -6.25 8.73 5.34
CA PHE A 175 -5.68 9.85 4.61
C PHE A 175 -6.75 10.72 3.99
N GLU A 176 -6.51 12.03 3.99
CA GLU A 176 -7.21 12.97 3.09
C GLU A 176 -6.84 12.73 1.61
N ALA A 177 -7.55 13.37 0.69
CA ALA A 177 -7.21 13.32 -0.73
C ALA A 177 -5.80 13.88 -0.94
N HIS A 178 -4.99 13.18 -1.74
CA HIS A 178 -3.61 13.54 -2.06
C HIS A 178 -3.23 12.96 -3.41
N GLN A 179 -2.18 13.52 -4.00
CA GLN A 179 -1.53 12.96 -5.17
C GLN A 179 -0.09 12.60 -4.80
N ASP A 180 0.26 11.33 -4.98
CA ASP A 180 1.62 10.87 -4.82
C ASP A 180 2.46 11.18 -6.07
N TRP A 181 3.76 11.37 -5.87
CA TRP A 181 4.74 11.60 -6.94
C TRP A 181 5.23 10.31 -7.61
N MET A 182 4.72 9.16 -7.17
CA MET A 182 5.14 7.83 -7.61
C MET A 182 3.93 7.13 -8.18
N ASP A 183 4.13 6.29 -9.20
CA ASP A 183 3.09 5.35 -9.59
C ASP A 183 2.94 4.25 -8.52
N GLY A 184 1.74 3.68 -8.45
CA GLY A 184 1.40 2.68 -7.47
C GLY A 184 0.46 1.64 -8.05
N PHE A 185 0.77 0.38 -7.79
CA PHE A 185 -0.20 -0.71 -7.89
C PHE A 185 -0.80 -0.93 -6.51
N ILE A 186 -2.12 -1.10 -6.43
CA ILE A 186 -2.84 -1.35 -5.19
C ILE A 186 -3.44 -2.76 -5.27
N VAL A 187 -3.16 -3.60 -4.28
CA VAL A 187 -3.75 -4.95 -4.18
C VAL A 187 -4.61 -5.05 -2.93
N GLN A 188 -5.91 -5.31 -3.11
CA GLN A 188 -6.84 -5.56 -2.01
C GLN A 188 -6.68 -6.99 -1.51
N LEU A 189 -6.24 -7.17 -0.26
CA LEU A 189 -5.94 -8.48 0.32
C LEU A 189 -7.09 -9.08 1.11
N THR A 190 -7.77 -8.26 1.90
CA THR A 190 -8.84 -8.68 2.79
C THR A 190 -9.85 -7.56 2.95
N GLY A 191 -11.12 -7.92 3.14
CA GLY A 191 -12.21 -6.97 3.29
C GLY A 191 -12.39 -6.07 2.07
N ARG A 192 -12.95 -4.89 2.31
CA ARG A 192 -13.48 -3.98 1.28
C ARG A 192 -13.03 -2.56 1.56
N LYS A 193 -12.70 -1.82 0.51
CA LYS A 193 -12.37 -0.40 0.60
C LYS A 193 -12.96 0.34 -0.58
N ALA A 194 -13.70 1.42 -0.30
CA ALA A 194 -14.16 2.34 -1.33
C ALA A 194 -13.01 3.26 -1.73
N TRP A 195 -12.74 3.33 -3.02
CA TRP A 195 -11.74 4.24 -3.58
C TRP A 195 -12.42 5.30 -4.42
N ARG A 196 -11.95 6.54 -4.27
CA ARG A 196 -12.28 7.65 -5.17
C ARG A 196 -11.01 8.04 -5.88
N VAL A 197 -11.00 7.87 -7.20
CA VAL A 197 -9.89 8.28 -8.05
C VAL A 197 -10.34 9.50 -8.84
N TYR A 198 -9.52 10.54 -8.85
CA TYR A 198 -9.80 11.80 -9.53
C TYR A 198 -8.80 11.97 -10.67
N ASP A 199 -9.14 12.83 -11.62
CA ASP A 199 -8.20 13.26 -12.65
C ASP A 199 -6.94 13.87 -12.02
N ARG A 200 -5.82 13.69 -12.71
CA ARG A 200 -4.52 14.23 -12.27
C ARG A 200 -4.60 15.76 -12.28
N LEU A 201 -4.44 16.36 -11.10
CA LEU A 201 -4.40 17.82 -10.95
C LEU A 201 -3.00 18.40 -11.20
N VAL A 202 -1.97 17.59 -10.96
CA VAL A 202 -0.58 17.90 -11.31
C VAL A 202 -0.06 16.80 -12.21
N ASP A 203 0.42 17.15 -13.40
CA ASP A 203 1.09 16.16 -14.25
C ASP A 203 2.47 15.82 -13.67
N ARG A 204 2.78 14.53 -13.57
CA ARG A 204 4.07 13.96 -13.11
C ARG A 204 4.69 14.71 -11.91
N PRO A 205 4.11 14.60 -10.70
CA PRO A 205 4.57 15.36 -9.54
C PRO A 205 6.02 15.03 -9.19
N ARG A 206 6.79 16.03 -8.77
CA ARG A 206 8.15 15.83 -8.26
C ARG A 206 8.12 15.27 -6.83
N ALA A 207 9.18 14.59 -6.42
CA ALA A 207 9.27 13.96 -5.10
C ALA A 207 9.19 14.92 -3.90
N ASP A 208 9.57 16.18 -4.10
CA ASP A 208 9.47 17.26 -3.12
C ASP A 208 8.06 17.87 -3.06
N LEU A 209 7.21 17.62 -4.06
CA LEU A 209 5.85 18.10 -4.11
C LEU A 209 4.91 17.14 -3.36
N ARG A 210 4.59 17.49 -2.10
CA ARG A 210 3.51 16.84 -1.35
C ARG A 210 2.18 17.53 -1.67
N TYR A 211 1.57 17.18 -2.80
CA TYR A 211 0.34 17.82 -3.24
C TYR A 211 -0.90 17.26 -2.54
N LYS A 212 -1.62 18.13 -1.83
CA LYS A 212 -2.90 17.84 -1.19
C LYS A 212 -3.95 18.80 -1.74
N PRO A 213 -4.81 18.36 -2.67
CA PRO A 213 -5.85 19.22 -3.21
C PRO A 213 -6.87 19.60 -2.14
N ARG A 214 -7.38 20.83 -2.24
CA ARG A 214 -8.57 21.23 -1.49
C ARG A 214 -9.79 20.50 -2.05
N GLN A 215 -10.81 20.32 -1.22
CA GLN A 215 -12.07 19.68 -1.64
C GLN A 215 -12.67 20.36 -2.88
N SER A 216 -12.58 21.69 -2.98
CA SER A 216 -13.08 22.46 -4.12
C SER A 216 -12.29 22.27 -5.42
N GLN A 217 -11.11 21.66 -5.36
CA GLN A 217 -10.27 21.36 -6.53
C GLN A 217 -10.49 19.94 -7.04
N LEU A 218 -11.14 19.09 -6.23
CA LEU A 218 -11.47 17.73 -6.65
C LEU A 218 -12.64 17.80 -7.64
N GLY A 219 -12.41 17.28 -8.84
CA GLY A 219 -13.44 17.11 -9.87
C GLY A 219 -14.37 15.94 -9.55
N ALA A 220 -15.02 15.42 -10.60
CA ALA A 220 -15.75 14.16 -10.49
C ALA A 220 -14.80 13.03 -10.11
N ALA A 221 -15.22 12.16 -9.19
CA ALA A 221 -14.50 10.96 -8.84
C ALA A 221 -15.03 9.78 -9.65
N GLU A 222 -14.14 8.93 -10.15
CA GLU A 222 -14.49 7.55 -10.42
C GLU A 222 -14.56 6.81 -9.08
N GLU A 223 -15.78 6.39 -8.70
CA GLU A 223 -15.96 5.55 -7.52
C GLU A 223 -15.66 4.09 -7.87
N VAL A 224 -14.56 3.59 -7.34
CA VAL A 224 -14.19 2.17 -7.45
C VAL A 224 -14.76 1.45 -6.23
N HIS A 225 -15.92 0.81 -6.44
CA HIS A 225 -16.55 -0.02 -5.43
C HIS A 225 -15.99 -1.46 -5.43
N PRO A 226 -15.75 -2.04 -4.24
CA PRO A 226 -15.47 -3.47 -4.13
C PRO A 226 -16.73 -4.28 -4.51
N LEU A 227 -16.57 -5.34 -5.31
CA LEU A 227 -17.67 -6.24 -5.72
C LEU A 227 -18.34 -6.86 -4.48
N PRO A 228 -19.69 -6.96 -4.40
CA PRO A 228 -20.47 -7.45 -3.25
C PRO A 228 -20.02 -8.79 -2.66
#